data_AF-X0SNU5-F1
#
_entry.id   AF-X0SNU5-F1
#
_cell.length_a   1.000
_cell.length_b   1.000
_cell.length_c   1.000
_cell.angle_alpha   90.00
_cell.angle_beta   90.00
_cell.angle_gamma   90.00
#
_symmetry.space_group_name_H-M   'P 1'
#
loop_
_entity.id
_entity.type
_entity.pdbx_description
1 polymer ?
#
loop_
_entity_poly.entity_id
_entity_poly.type
_entity_poly.pdbx_seq_one_letter_code
_entity_poly.pdbx_strand_id
1 'polypeptide(L)' 'MRKEDIDRFKKFIDKLQGKEQKGDYHYMTLCPAHGDANVSLWVKMDDKGKIMLKCHA' A
#
# COMPACT_ATOMS: atom_id res chain seq x y z
N MET A 1 -5.62 5.10 -15.41
CA MET A 1 -6.26 4.48 -14.23
C MET A 1 -7.70 4.96 -14.12
N ARG A 2 -8.64 4.06 -13.81
CA ARG A 2 -10.06 4.41 -13.64
C ARG A 2 -10.30 4.90 -12.21
N LYS A 3 -11.34 5.73 -12.02
CA LYS A 3 -11.72 6.25 -10.69
C LYS A 3 -11.95 5.12 -9.68
N GLU A 4 -12.60 4.04 -10.12
CA GLU A 4 -12.86 2.86 -9.29
C GLU A 4 -11.58 2.17 -8.77
N ASP A 5 -10.49 2.18 -9.56
CA ASP A 5 -9.22 1.57 -9.16
C ASP A 5 -8.58 2.42 -8.04
N ILE A 6 -8.65 3.75 -8.16
CA ILE A 6 -8.16 4.71 -7.16
C ILE A 6 -8.95 4.57 -5.85
N ASP A 7 -10.28 4.51 -5.92
CA ASP A 7 -11.14 4.38 -4.74
C ASP A 7 -10.90 3.04 -4.03
N ARG A 8 -10.72 1.95 -4.79
CA ARG A 8 -10.34 0.64 -4.25
C ARG A 8 -8.97 0.69 -3.57
N PHE A 9 -7.99 1.34 -4.19
CA PHE A 9 -6.65 1.49 -3.62
C PHE A 9 -6.67 2.27 -2.31
N LYS A 10 -7.38 3.40 -2.25
CA LYS A 10 -7.53 4.18 -1.00
C LYS A 10 -8.15 3.34 0.11
N LYS A 11 -9.26 2.63 -0.18
CA LYS A 11 -9.90 1.71 0.78
C LYS A 11 -8.98 0.58 1.24
N PHE A 12 -8.07 0.11 0.38
CA PHE A 12 -7.08 -0.90 0.74
C PHE A 12 -6.03 -0.31 1.70
N ILE A 13 -5.46 0.85 1.35
CA ILE A 13 -4.49 1.56 2.20
C ILE A 13 -5.09 1.90 3.56
N ASP A 14 -6.34 2.35 3.63
CA ASP A 14 -7.02 2.72 4.88
C ASP A 14 -7.05 1.59 5.91
N LYS A 15 -7.06 0.33 5.47
CA LYS A 15 -7.02 -0.86 6.34
C LYS A 15 -5.64 -1.17 6.91
N LEU A 16 -4.58 -0.59 6.35
CA LEU A 16 -3.21 -0.83 6.78
C LEU A 16 -2.79 0.16 7.87
N GLN A 17 -1.87 -0.26 8.73
CA GLN A 17 -1.30 0.55 9.80
C GLN A 17 0.09 1.10 9.41
N GLY A 18 0.54 2.14 10.10
CA GLY A 18 1.83 2.79 9.83
C GLY A 18 1.96 3.33 8.40
N LYS A 19 0.89 3.91 7.86
CA LYS A 19 0.85 4.43 6.49
C LYS A 19 1.81 5.60 6.32
N GLU A 20 2.83 5.43 5.50
CA GLU A 20 3.74 6.49 5.06
C GLU A 20 3.67 6.62 3.54
N GLN A 21 3.20 7.77 3.05
CA GLN A 21 3.18 8.04 1.61
C GLN A 21 4.56 8.45 1.12
N LYS A 22 5.07 7.78 0.07
CA LYS A 22 6.37 8.07 -0.55
C LYS A 22 6.25 8.68 -1.96
N GLY A 23 5.05 8.66 -2.53
CA GLY A 23 4.72 9.23 -3.82
C GLY A 23 3.25 9.03 -4.17
N ASP A 24 2.87 9.38 -5.40
CA ASP A 24 1.52 9.14 -5.87
C ASP A 24 1.25 7.64 -5.95
N TYR A 25 0.19 7.21 -5.25
CA TYR A 25 -0.21 5.82 -5.15
C TYR A 25 0.89 4.88 -4.65
N HIS A 26 1.79 5.38 -3.80
CA HIS A 26 2.90 4.62 -3.26
C HIS A 26 3.05 4.84 -1.75
N TYR A 27 2.90 3.75 -0.99
CA TYR A 27 2.94 3.73 0.46
C TYR A 27 3.93 2.69 0.98
N MET A 28 4.52 3.02 2.12
CA MET A 28 5.12 2.08 3.07
C MET A 28 4.13 1.87 4.21
N THR A 29 3.98 0.64 4.67
CA THR A 29 3.05 0.27 5.75
C THR A 29 3.67 -0.81 6.64
N LEU A 30 3.11 -1.01 7.83
CA LEU A 30 3.45 -2.18 8.65
C LEU A 30 2.98 -3.45 7.93
N CYS A 31 3.83 -4.48 7.91
CA CYS A 31 3.41 -5.78 7.38
C CYS A 31 2.57 -6.52 8.43
N PRO A 32 1.29 -6.82 8.16
CA PRO A 32 0.45 -7.54 9.12
C PRO A 32 0.90 -8.98 9.37
N ALA A 33 1.77 -9.53 8.51
CA ALA A 33 2.27 -10.91 8.63
C ALA A 33 3.41 -11.04 9.65
N HIS A 34 4.28 -10.03 9.76
CA HIS A 34 5.49 -10.11 10.59
C HIS A 34 5.34 -9.36 11.92
N GLY A 35 4.35 -8.47 12.06
CA GLY A 35 4.11 -7.75 13.31
C GLY A 35 5.23 -6.79 13.71
N ASP A 36 6.09 -6.43 12.74
CA ASP A 36 7.23 -5.55 12.97
C ASP A 36 6.78 -4.17 13.44
N ALA A 37 7.60 -3.55 14.31
CA ALA A 37 7.42 -2.14 14.68
C ALA A 37 7.78 -1.17 13.54
N ASN A 38 8.49 -1.67 12.51
CA ASN A 38 8.98 -0.88 11.39
C ASN A 38 8.14 -1.12 10.14
N VAL A 39 7.98 -0.07 9.32
CA VAL A 39 7.33 -0.20 8.01
C VAL A 39 8.17 -1.08 7.09
N SER A 40 7.61 -2.22 6.67
CA SER A 40 8.29 -3.24 5.87
C SER A 40 7.49 -3.67 4.64
N LEU A 41 6.25 -3.19 4.48
CA LEU A 41 5.38 -3.52 3.36
C LEU A 41 5.25 -2.35 2.40
N TRP A 42 5.83 -2.52 1.21
CA TRP A 42 5.59 -1.65 0.06
C TRP A 42 4.25 -1.95 -0.59
N VAL A 43 3.46 -0.90 -0.77
CA VAL A 43 2.18 -0.95 -1.46
C VAL A 43 2.18 0.11 -2.54
N LYS A 44 2.03 -0.29 -3.79
CA LYS A 44 1.91 0.63 -4.93
C LYS A 44 0.78 0.24 -5.87
N MET A 45 0.16 1.21 -6.54
CA MET A 45 -0.74 0.93 -7.65
C MET A 45 0.00 1.11 -8.98
N ASP A 46 -0.16 0.15 -9.91
CA ASP A 46 0.37 0.30 -11.27
C ASP A 46 -0.58 1.12 -12.18
N ASP A 47 -0.11 1.42 -13.38
CA ASP A 47 -0.86 2.15 -14.42
C ASP A 47 -2.15 1.45 -14.87
N LYS A 48 -2.19 0.12 -14.72
CA LYS A 48 -3.34 -0.76 -14.99
C LYS A 48 -4.30 -0.87 -13.80
N GLY A 49 -4.04 -0.18 -12.69
CA GLY A 49 -4.89 -0.16 -11.50
C GLY A 49 -4.74 -1.39 -10.60
N LYS A 50 -3.70 -2.21 -10.78
CA LYS A 50 -3.39 -3.34 -9.90
C LYS A 50 -2.63 -2.86 -8.66
N ILE A 51 -3.00 -3.41 -7.51
CA ILE A 51 -2.31 -3.19 -6.25
C ILE A 51 -1.16 -4.19 -6.17
N MET A 52 0.07 -3.67 -6.10
CA MET A 52 1.30 -4.42 -5.99
C MET A 52 1.81 -4.34 -4.55
N LEU A 53 2.14 -5.51 -4.00
CA LEU A 53 2.64 -5.64 -2.63
C LEU A 53 4.05 -6.23 -2.66
N LYS A 54 4.95 -5.68 -1.86
CA LYS A 54 6.29 -6.23 -1.64
C LYS A 54 6.67 -6.08 -0.18
N CYS A 55 6.85 -7.20 0.51
CA CYS A 55 7.38 -7.20 1.88
C CYS A 55 8.91 -7.24 1.84
N HIS A 56 9.54 -6.55 2.79
CA HIS A 56 10.99 -6.38 2.93
C HIS A 56 11.51 -6.78 4.32
N ALA A 57 10.63 -7.37 5.16
CA ALA A 57 11.01 -7.94 6.45
C ALA A 57 11.66 -9.33 6.28
#